data_AF-A0A952ZUM3-F1
#
_entry.id   AF-A0A952ZUM3-F1
#
_cell.length_a   1.000
_cell.length_b   1.000
_cell.length_c   1.000
_cell.angle_alpha   90.00
_cell.angle_beta   90.00
_cell.angle_gamma   90.00
#
_symmetry.space_group_name_H-M   'P 1'
#
loop_
_entity.id
_entity.type
_entity.pdbx_description
1 polymer ?
#
loop_
_entity_poly.entity_id
_entity_poly.type
_entity_poly.pdbx_seq_one_letter_code
_entity_poly.pdbx_strand_id
1 'polypeptide(L)'
;MKLPLPASLRALVLACVLPAAACAQITFTFDYATSEGATTGFNDATLGATRKAALESAASTLAGYFTGYPARTVTIRIEASQTDGTGFLASAGSLYFTTANTFQPGLVASMIQNGTNFGQPYLGTVQWDFGYNWSYGDTVAGGTYDFKAVAMHELTHALGFASVITATGTSQFDNNTWTTFDQFLTDAAGNALINPTTKAYAGGTILTDLAGSDVYFSGANAMAANGGQRVHIYSPAAYLAGSSLSHLDTDYYTSYAYLMEHAVSSGLATRTLSAIELGILTDLGYSVTAVPEPATYAIAAGALALLLAWRRRRATA
;
A
#
# COMPACT_ATOMS: atom_id res chain seq x y z
N MET A 1 -60.73 18.87 -36.34
CA MET A 1 -59.96 17.63 -36.57
C MET A 1 -58.66 18.01 -37.25
N LYS A 2 -57.53 17.84 -36.54
CA LYS A 2 -56.12 17.83 -36.97
C LYS A 2 -55.61 18.91 -37.93
N LEU A 3 -54.68 19.75 -37.45
CA LEU A 3 -53.49 20.26 -38.17
C LEU A 3 -52.61 21.09 -37.19
N PRO A 4 -51.30 21.28 -37.44
CA PRO A 4 -50.21 20.51 -36.84
C PRO A 4 -49.32 21.31 -35.86
N LEU A 5 -48.48 20.60 -35.10
CA LEU A 5 -47.42 21.15 -34.25
C LEU A 5 -46.30 21.81 -35.08
N PRO A 6 -45.79 23.00 -34.71
CA PRO A 6 -44.49 23.46 -35.18
C PRO A 6 -43.36 22.97 -34.27
N ALA A 7 -42.25 22.65 -34.93
CA ALA A 7 -41.05 22.09 -34.37
C ALA A 7 -40.21 23.09 -33.57
N SER A 8 -39.28 22.50 -32.82
CA SER A 8 -37.98 23.04 -32.40
C SER A 8 -37.89 23.76 -31.04
N LEU A 9 -37.56 22.96 -30.02
CA LEU A 9 -36.51 23.37 -29.09
C LEU A 9 -35.56 22.17 -28.92
N ARG A 10 -34.51 22.12 -29.75
CA ARG A 10 -33.37 21.23 -29.50
C ARG A 10 -32.70 21.72 -28.22
N ALA A 11 -33.05 21.14 -27.09
CA ALA A 11 -32.22 21.25 -25.90
C ALA A 11 -30.93 20.47 -26.19
N LEU A 12 -29.89 21.20 -26.60
CA LEU A 12 -28.53 20.70 -26.64
C LEU A 12 -28.19 20.31 -25.19
N VAL A 13 -28.30 19.01 -24.87
CA VAL A 13 -27.68 18.45 -23.69
C VAL A 13 -26.19 18.51 -23.95
N LEU A 14 -25.59 19.65 -23.61
CA LEU A 14 -24.15 19.71 -23.39
C LEU A 14 -23.93 18.91 -22.11
N ALA A 15 -23.85 17.59 -22.26
CA ALA A 15 -23.16 16.78 -21.27
C ALA A 15 -21.76 17.36 -21.22
N CYS A 16 -21.50 18.18 -20.21
CA CYS A 16 -20.14 18.43 -19.78
C CYS A 16 -19.67 17.09 -19.22
N VAL A 17 -19.33 16.17 -20.13
CA VAL A 17 -18.27 15.21 -19.89
C VAL A 17 -17.06 16.12 -19.78
N LEU A 18 -16.83 16.62 -18.56
CA LEU A 18 -15.47 16.94 -18.18
C LEU A 18 -14.71 15.69 -18.61
N PRO A 19 -13.72 15.79 -19.50
CA PRO A 19 -12.81 14.67 -19.62
C PRO A 19 -12.31 14.50 -18.19
N ALA A 20 -12.66 13.38 -17.55
CA ALA A 20 -11.76 12.83 -16.57
C ALA A 20 -10.47 12.75 -17.37
N ALA A 21 -9.56 13.71 -17.17
CA ALA A 21 -8.22 13.58 -17.69
C ALA A 21 -7.85 12.17 -17.27
N ALA A 22 -7.57 11.30 -18.24
CA ALA A 22 -7.01 10.00 -17.93
C ALA A 22 -5.71 10.35 -17.24
N CYS A 23 -5.75 10.45 -15.92
CA CYS A 23 -4.59 10.71 -15.11
C CYS A 23 -3.67 9.57 -15.51
N ALA A 24 -2.49 9.93 -16.00
CA ALA A 24 -1.41 9.01 -16.12
C ALA A 24 -1.33 8.19 -14.81
N GLN A 25 -1.58 6.88 -14.91
CA GLN A 25 -1.93 6.05 -13.76
C GLN A 25 -0.82 5.02 -13.53
N ILE A 26 -0.50 4.79 -12.26
CA ILE A 26 0.25 3.61 -11.85
C ILE A 26 -0.65 2.39 -12.02
N THR A 27 -0.20 1.39 -12.77
CA THR A 27 -0.93 0.14 -12.96
C THR A 27 -0.11 -1.01 -12.39
N PHE A 28 -0.63 -1.69 -11.38
CA PHE A 28 -0.05 -2.95 -10.93
C PHE A 28 -0.54 -4.08 -11.83
N THR A 29 0.37 -4.92 -12.27
CA THR A 29 0.08 -6.16 -13.00
C THR A 29 0.73 -7.33 -12.30
N PHE A 30 0.08 -8.49 -12.35
CA PHE A 30 0.54 -9.67 -11.62
C PHE A 30 0.92 -10.78 -12.60
N ASP A 31 2.15 -11.27 -12.47
CA ASP A 31 2.61 -12.45 -13.19
C ASP A 31 2.23 -13.70 -12.39
N TYR A 32 1.15 -14.35 -12.83
CA TYR A 32 0.64 -15.60 -12.26
C TYR A 32 1.27 -16.85 -12.88
N ALA A 33 2.21 -16.69 -13.82
CA ALA A 33 2.78 -17.80 -14.54
C ALA A 33 3.95 -18.40 -13.74
N THR A 34 3.89 -19.71 -13.48
CA THR A 34 5.01 -20.65 -13.23
C THR A 34 5.39 -21.13 -11.81
N SER A 35 4.58 -20.93 -10.77
CA SER A 35 4.91 -21.44 -9.42
C SER A 35 3.76 -22.11 -8.68
N GLU A 36 2.51 -21.78 -9.00
CA GLU A 36 1.34 -22.44 -8.43
C GLU A 36 0.92 -23.62 -9.30
N GLY A 37 1.03 -24.85 -8.78
CA GLY A 37 0.40 -26.01 -9.40
C GLY A 37 -1.08 -25.71 -9.70
N ALA A 38 -1.59 -26.18 -10.85
CA ALA A 38 -2.89 -25.82 -11.43
C ALA A 38 -4.15 -26.15 -10.57
N THR A 39 -3.98 -26.52 -9.30
CA THR A 39 -5.04 -26.97 -8.40
C THR A 39 -5.10 -26.19 -7.08
N THR A 40 -4.27 -25.16 -6.89
CA THR A 40 -4.26 -24.34 -5.65
C THR A 40 -3.92 -22.88 -5.96
N GLY A 41 -4.19 -21.97 -5.02
CA GLY A 41 -3.78 -20.56 -5.12
C GLY A 41 -4.55 -19.70 -6.12
N PHE A 42 -3.89 -18.73 -6.73
CA PHE A 42 -4.44 -17.87 -7.79
C PHE A 42 -4.74 -18.62 -9.10
N ASN A 43 -4.12 -19.77 -9.34
CA ASN A 43 -4.39 -20.65 -10.49
C ASN A 43 -5.42 -21.76 -10.20
N ASP A 44 -6.04 -21.75 -9.03
CA ASP A 44 -7.17 -22.64 -8.69
C ASP A 44 -8.33 -22.50 -9.70
N ALA A 45 -8.86 -23.63 -10.18
CA ALA A 45 -9.89 -23.64 -11.22
C ALA A 45 -11.24 -23.05 -10.77
N THR A 46 -11.53 -23.02 -9.47
CA THR A 46 -12.80 -22.52 -8.92
C THR A 46 -12.62 -21.13 -8.32
N LEU A 47 -11.62 -20.96 -7.45
CA LEU A 47 -11.40 -19.74 -6.68
C LEU A 47 -10.37 -18.80 -7.30
N GLY A 48 -9.55 -19.27 -8.25
CA GLY A 48 -8.43 -18.49 -8.80
C GLY A 48 -8.88 -17.19 -9.45
N ALA A 49 -9.96 -17.20 -10.24
CA ALA A 49 -10.51 -15.98 -10.84
C ALA A 49 -10.96 -14.96 -9.79
N THR A 50 -11.61 -15.42 -8.71
CA THR A 50 -12.04 -14.56 -7.59
C THR A 50 -10.85 -13.98 -6.82
N ARG A 51 -9.82 -14.80 -6.56
CA ARG A 51 -8.57 -14.38 -5.89
C ARG A 51 -7.84 -13.31 -6.69
N LYS A 52 -7.67 -13.53 -8.01
CA LYS A 52 -7.07 -12.57 -8.94
C LYS A 52 -7.82 -11.25 -8.96
N ALA A 53 -9.15 -11.30 -9.10
CA ALA A 53 -9.98 -10.10 -9.09
C ALA A 53 -9.90 -9.32 -7.76
N ALA A 54 -9.81 -10.01 -6.62
CA ALA A 54 -9.65 -9.37 -5.31
C ALA A 54 -8.28 -8.68 -5.17
N LEU A 55 -7.19 -9.34 -5.61
CA LEU A 55 -5.85 -8.77 -5.61
C LEU A 55 -5.76 -7.54 -6.52
N GLU A 56 -6.28 -7.65 -7.73
CA GLU A 56 -6.31 -6.55 -8.72
C GLU A 56 -7.17 -5.37 -8.23
N SER A 57 -8.29 -5.63 -7.55
CA SER A 57 -9.12 -4.60 -6.93
C SER A 57 -8.38 -3.87 -5.81
N ALA A 58 -7.67 -4.58 -4.94
CA ALA A 58 -6.86 -4.01 -3.87
C ALA A 58 -5.71 -3.16 -4.45
N ALA A 59 -5.01 -3.70 -5.44
CA ALA A 59 -3.91 -3.01 -6.11
C ALA A 59 -4.36 -1.75 -6.86
N SER A 60 -5.55 -1.78 -7.47
CA SER A 60 -6.18 -0.60 -8.10
C SER A 60 -6.52 0.48 -7.08
N THR A 61 -7.00 0.08 -5.90
CA THR A 61 -7.27 1.01 -4.79
C THR A 61 -5.97 1.66 -4.32
N LEU A 62 -4.92 0.87 -4.11
CA LEU A 62 -3.59 1.37 -3.73
C LEU A 62 -2.99 2.29 -4.81
N ALA A 63 -3.12 1.92 -6.08
CA ALA A 63 -2.68 2.73 -7.21
C ALA A 63 -3.33 4.12 -7.25
N GLY A 64 -4.57 4.25 -6.75
CA GLY A 64 -5.31 5.51 -6.70
C GLY A 64 -4.65 6.60 -5.85
N TYR A 65 -3.78 6.25 -4.91
CA TYR A 65 -3.07 7.21 -4.07
C TYR A 65 -1.94 7.95 -4.82
N PHE A 66 -1.39 7.36 -5.89
CA PHE A 66 -0.25 7.93 -6.60
C PHE A 66 -0.69 8.98 -7.61
N THR A 67 -0.20 10.21 -7.46
CA THR A 67 -0.56 11.33 -8.33
C THR A 67 0.68 11.99 -8.91
N GLY A 68 0.50 12.66 -10.06
CA GLY A 68 1.59 13.40 -10.71
C GLY A 68 2.63 12.54 -11.45
N TYR A 69 2.45 11.23 -11.51
CA TYR A 69 3.31 10.34 -12.29
C TYR A 69 2.85 10.17 -13.73
N PRO A 70 3.77 9.99 -14.70
CA PRO A 70 3.44 9.39 -16.00
C PRO A 70 2.84 7.99 -15.84
N ALA A 71 2.20 7.46 -16.88
CA ALA A 71 1.66 6.11 -16.83
C ALA A 71 2.82 5.12 -16.68
N ARG A 72 2.76 4.28 -15.64
CA ARG A 72 3.78 3.26 -15.33
C ARG A 72 3.09 1.93 -15.04
N THR A 73 3.75 0.85 -15.44
CA THR A 73 3.31 -0.51 -15.12
C THR A 73 4.29 -1.13 -14.14
N VAL A 74 3.79 -1.56 -12.99
CA VAL A 74 4.53 -2.27 -11.96
C VAL A 74 4.14 -3.75 -12.03
N THR A 75 5.01 -4.58 -12.59
CA THR A 75 4.79 -6.02 -12.62
C THR A 75 5.29 -6.67 -11.33
N ILE A 76 4.42 -7.36 -10.61
CA ILE A 76 4.72 -8.13 -9.41
C ILE A 76 4.56 -9.61 -9.73
N ARG A 77 5.54 -10.43 -9.34
CA ARG A 77 5.46 -11.88 -9.53
C ARG A 77 4.70 -12.53 -8.38
N ILE A 78 3.81 -13.46 -8.72
CA ILE A 78 3.17 -14.33 -7.73
C ILE A 78 4.03 -15.58 -7.55
N GLU A 79 4.51 -15.78 -6.33
CA GLU A 79 5.26 -16.96 -5.91
C GLU A 79 4.31 -18.13 -5.58
N ALA A 80 4.89 -19.32 -5.40
CA ALA A 80 4.10 -20.50 -5.08
C ALA A 80 3.34 -20.31 -3.77
N SER A 81 2.01 -20.45 -3.83
CA SER A 81 1.15 -20.35 -2.66
C SER A 81 1.41 -21.43 -1.62
N GLN A 82 1.34 -21.06 -0.35
CA GLN A 82 1.27 -21.97 0.78
C GLN A 82 -0.19 -22.39 1.02
N THR A 83 -0.38 -23.49 1.75
CA THR A 83 -1.72 -24.05 2.04
C THR A 83 -1.82 -24.64 3.44
N ASP A 84 -0.83 -24.43 4.30
CA ASP A 84 -0.80 -25.06 5.63
C ASP A 84 -1.57 -24.26 6.69
N GLY A 85 -1.85 -22.97 6.43
CA GLY A 85 -2.58 -22.11 7.36
C GLY A 85 -1.74 -21.76 8.58
N THR A 86 -0.43 -21.68 8.42
CA THR A 86 0.52 -21.41 9.50
C THR A 86 1.55 -20.36 9.10
N GLY A 87 2.00 -19.56 10.08
CA GLY A 87 2.95 -18.48 9.83
C GLY A 87 2.29 -17.20 9.31
N PHE A 88 2.81 -16.66 8.21
CA PHE A 88 2.32 -15.41 7.62
C PHE A 88 1.11 -15.66 6.73
N LEU A 89 0.15 -14.74 6.77
CA LEU A 89 -1.02 -14.76 5.88
C LEU A 89 -0.61 -14.59 4.41
N ALA A 90 0.35 -13.70 4.18
CA ALA A 90 0.99 -13.41 2.92
C ALA A 90 2.34 -12.74 3.21
N SER A 91 3.17 -12.58 2.18
CA SER A 91 4.36 -11.74 2.24
C SER A 91 4.61 -11.10 0.89
N ALA A 92 5.02 -9.84 0.87
CA ALA A 92 5.48 -9.21 -0.35
C ALA A 92 6.65 -8.27 -0.14
N GLY A 93 7.40 -8.05 -1.20
CA GLY A 93 8.55 -7.18 -1.20
C GLY A 93 8.97 -6.76 -2.59
N SER A 94 9.78 -5.71 -2.64
CA SER A 94 10.44 -5.29 -3.87
C SER A 94 11.70 -6.11 -4.10
N LEU A 95 12.10 -6.26 -5.36
CA LEU A 95 13.48 -6.56 -5.71
C LEU A 95 14.35 -5.32 -5.47
N TYR A 96 15.67 -5.53 -5.37
CA TYR A 96 16.65 -4.48 -5.12
C TYR A 96 17.90 -4.67 -5.99
N PHE A 97 18.52 -3.57 -6.42
CA PHE A 97 19.93 -3.55 -6.80
C PHE A 97 20.73 -2.96 -5.65
N THR A 98 21.56 -3.77 -5.02
CA THR A 98 22.29 -3.36 -3.82
C THR A 98 23.64 -2.77 -4.18
N THR A 99 23.95 -1.59 -3.65
CA THR A 99 25.30 -1.03 -3.64
C THR A 99 25.81 -0.98 -2.21
N ALA A 100 27.01 -1.50 -1.96
CA ALA A 100 27.60 -1.52 -0.63
C ALA A 100 27.61 -0.14 0.02
N ASN A 101 27.32 -0.07 1.33
CA ASN A 101 27.29 1.16 2.12
C ASN A 101 26.36 2.23 1.53
N THR A 102 25.11 1.86 1.20
CA THR A 102 24.10 2.81 0.72
C THR A 102 22.71 2.49 1.27
N PHE A 103 21.82 3.48 1.17
CA PHE A 103 20.38 3.25 1.24
C PHE A 103 19.86 3.01 -0.18
N GLN A 104 19.05 1.98 -0.36
CA GLN A 104 18.56 1.56 -1.68
C GLN A 104 17.03 1.63 -1.73
N PRO A 105 16.46 2.23 -2.79
CA PRO A 105 15.05 2.07 -3.07
C PRO A 105 14.80 0.69 -3.70
N GLY A 106 13.59 0.17 -3.53
CA GLY A 106 13.13 -0.99 -4.28
C GLY A 106 12.96 -0.68 -5.78
N LEU A 107 12.97 -1.71 -6.62
CA LEU A 107 12.64 -1.58 -8.04
C LEU A 107 11.19 -1.15 -8.28
N VAL A 108 10.25 -1.49 -7.39
CA VAL A 108 8.87 -0.95 -7.44
C VAL A 108 8.89 0.57 -7.30
N ALA A 109 9.59 1.10 -6.29
CA ALA A 109 9.79 2.54 -6.11
C ALA A 109 10.47 3.16 -7.32
N SER A 110 11.52 2.52 -7.84
CA SER A 110 12.27 2.98 -9.01
C SER A 110 11.40 3.08 -10.27
N MET A 111 10.48 2.14 -10.48
CA MET A 111 9.54 2.21 -11.61
C MET A 111 8.51 3.32 -11.44
N ILE A 112 7.89 3.43 -10.27
CA ILE A 112 6.87 4.46 -10.02
C ILE A 112 7.50 5.85 -10.13
N GLN A 113 8.62 6.08 -9.42
CA GLN A 113 9.25 7.38 -9.30
C GLN A 113 10.01 7.78 -10.57
N ASN A 114 10.74 6.85 -11.18
CA ASN A 114 11.70 7.16 -12.25
C ASN A 114 11.40 6.47 -13.58
N GLY A 115 10.48 5.50 -13.61
CA GLY A 115 10.12 4.77 -14.83
C GLY A 115 11.11 3.72 -15.29
N THR A 116 11.95 3.22 -14.38
CA THR A 116 12.96 2.20 -14.70
C THR A 116 12.62 0.86 -14.07
N ASN A 117 12.70 -0.21 -14.88
CA ASN A 117 12.69 -1.60 -14.42
C ASN A 117 14.08 -2.24 -14.46
N PHE A 118 15.11 -1.53 -14.96
CA PHE A 118 16.46 -2.05 -15.18
C PHE A 118 16.49 -3.40 -15.94
N GLY A 119 15.58 -3.57 -16.90
CA GLY A 119 15.46 -4.80 -17.68
C GLY A 119 14.89 -6.01 -16.94
N GLN A 120 14.40 -5.85 -15.70
CA GLN A 120 13.75 -6.92 -14.95
C GLN A 120 12.32 -7.17 -15.47
N PRO A 121 11.88 -8.44 -15.57
CA PRO A 121 10.53 -8.79 -16.02
C PRO A 121 9.45 -8.53 -14.95
N TYR A 122 9.84 -8.54 -13.68
CA TYR A 122 9.02 -8.19 -12.53
C TYR A 122 9.88 -7.39 -11.52
N LEU A 123 9.23 -6.64 -10.65
CA LEU A 123 9.87 -5.64 -9.78
C LEU A 123 9.79 -5.99 -8.31
N GLY A 124 8.94 -6.95 -7.97
CA GLY A 124 8.71 -7.46 -6.63
C GLY A 124 8.01 -8.81 -6.70
N THR A 125 7.84 -9.43 -5.54
CA THR A 125 7.22 -10.73 -5.39
C THR A 125 6.13 -10.67 -4.31
N VAL A 126 5.13 -11.54 -4.44
CA VAL A 126 4.10 -11.80 -3.43
C VAL A 126 3.95 -13.30 -3.28
N GLN A 127 3.95 -13.80 -2.04
CA GLN A 127 3.54 -15.15 -1.69
C GLN A 127 2.30 -15.10 -0.80
N TRP A 128 1.38 -16.05 -0.96
CA TRP A 128 0.13 -16.11 -0.21
C TRP A 128 -0.06 -17.45 0.46
N ASP A 129 -0.62 -17.49 1.66
CA ASP A 129 -1.08 -18.74 2.29
C ASP A 129 -2.60 -18.89 2.19
N PHE A 130 -3.04 -19.82 1.34
CA PHE A 130 -4.45 -20.16 1.15
C PHE A 130 -4.94 -21.27 2.09
N GLY A 131 -4.15 -21.68 3.08
CA GLY A 131 -4.59 -22.54 4.18
C GLY A 131 -5.45 -21.78 5.22
N TYR A 132 -5.35 -20.45 5.25
CA TYR A 132 -6.24 -19.59 6.03
C TYR A 132 -7.62 -19.42 5.40
N ASN A 133 -8.60 -19.02 6.22
CA ASN A 133 -9.96 -18.74 5.76
C ASN A 133 -10.07 -17.30 5.25
N TRP A 134 -10.42 -17.11 3.99
CA TRP A 134 -10.37 -15.81 3.29
C TRP A 134 -11.74 -15.30 2.86
N SER A 135 -11.97 -13.99 3.00
CA SER A 135 -13.04 -13.27 2.31
C SER A 135 -12.46 -12.39 1.20
N TYR A 136 -12.99 -12.56 -0.01
CA TYR A 136 -12.56 -11.82 -1.20
C TYR A 136 -13.48 -10.65 -1.56
N GLY A 137 -14.64 -10.55 -0.91
CA GLY A 137 -15.67 -9.54 -1.17
C GLY A 137 -15.52 -8.27 -0.33
N ASP A 138 -16.49 -7.37 -0.46
CA ASP A 138 -16.53 -6.12 0.34
C ASP A 138 -17.21 -6.30 1.69
N THR A 139 -17.95 -7.39 1.86
CA THR A 139 -18.43 -7.83 3.18
C THR A 139 -17.51 -8.92 3.71
N VAL A 140 -16.97 -8.72 4.90
CA VAL A 140 -16.07 -9.67 5.56
C VAL A 140 -16.69 -10.08 6.88
N ALA A 141 -17.02 -11.37 7.00
CA ALA A 141 -17.58 -11.93 8.22
C ALA A 141 -16.47 -12.22 9.25
N GLY A 142 -16.82 -12.20 10.53
CA GLY A 142 -15.92 -12.69 11.59
C GLY A 142 -15.51 -14.14 11.32
N GLY A 143 -14.24 -14.48 11.60
CA GLY A 143 -13.67 -15.80 11.31
C GLY A 143 -13.13 -15.98 9.88
N THR A 144 -13.16 -14.93 9.05
CA THR A 144 -12.44 -14.86 7.76
C THR A 144 -11.49 -13.67 7.75
N TYR A 145 -10.33 -13.81 7.11
CA TYR A 145 -9.41 -12.70 6.88
C TYR A 145 -9.84 -11.87 5.67
N ASP A 146 -9.74 -10.55 5.78
CA ASP A 146 -9.99 -9.63 4.68
C ASP A 146 -8.83 -9.68 3.67
N PHE A 147 -9.05 -10.38 2.55
CA PHE A 147 -8.02 -10.55 1.52
C PHE A 147 -7.58 -9.22 0.91
N LYS A 148 -8.50 -8.27 0.70
CA LYS A 148 -8.18 -7.00 0.04
C LYS A 148 -7.36 -6.10 0.96
N ALA A 149 -7.65 -6.10 2.26
CA ALA A 149 -6.86 -5.36 3.24
C ALA A 149 -5.43 -5.92 3.34
N VAL A 150 -5.28 -7.24 3.46
CA VAL A 150 -3.96 -7.89 3.45
C VAL A 150 -3.22 -7.61 2.13
N ALA A 151 -3.91 -7.64 0.99
CA ALA A 151 -3.27 -7.33 -0.30
C ALA A 151 -2.73 -5.90 -0.36
N MET A 152 -3.47 -4.92 0.16
CA MET A 152 -2.98 -3.55 0.23
C MET A 152 -1.80 -3.40 1.21
N HIS A 153 -1.83 -4.11 2.34
CA HIS A 153 -0.73 -4.17 3.31
C HIS A 153 0.54 -4.72 2.66
N GLU A 154 0.47 -5.91 2.05
CA GLU A 154 1.61 -6.54 1.39
C GLU A 154 2.19 -5.69 0.26
N LEU A 155 1.32 -5.14 -0.60
CA LEU A 155 1.79 -4.27 -1.68
C LEU A 155 2.43 -2.98 -1.14
N THR A 156 2.10 -2.54 0.07
CA THR A 156 2.76 -1.41 0.73
C THR A 156 4.16 -1.77 1.24
N HIS A 157 4.41 -3.01 1.68
CA HIS A 157 5.78 -3.49 1.85
C HIS A 157 6.57 -3.48 0.55
N ALA A 158 5.95 -3.86 -0.58
CA ALA A 158 6.59 -3.79 -1.89
C ALA A 158 6.90 -2.35 -2.33
N LEU A 159 6.21 -1.33 -1.81
CA LEU A 159 6.55 0.08 -1.99
C LEU A 159 7.78 0.52 -1.16
N GLY A 160 8.31 -0.35 -0.29
CA GLY A 160 9.48 -0.07 0.52
C GLY A 160 9.17 0.37 1.94
N PHE A 161 7.93 0.20 2.43
CA PHE A 161 7.64 0.24 3.87
C PHE A 161 8.18 -1.04 4.51
N ALA A 162 9.49 -1.20 4.60
CA ALA A 162 10.11 -2.40 5.14
C ALA A 162 11.55 -2.10 5.57
N SER A 163 11.93 -2.58 6.74
CA SER A 163 13.30 -2.62 7.22
C SER A 163 14.00 -3.91 6.79
N VAL A 164 15.31 -3.84 6.58
CA VAL A 164 16.18 -5.02 6.42
C VAL A 164 17.17 -5.19 7.57
N ILE A 165 16.98 -4.48 8.67
CA ILE A 165 17.81 -4.66 9.87
C ILE A 165 17.43 -5.98 10.54
N THR A 166 18.38 -6.88 10.74
CA THR A 166 18.18 -8.16 11.43
C THR A 166 18.19 -8.01 12.94
N ALA A 167 17.80 -9.08 13.66
CA ALA A 167 17.89 -9.14 15.11
C ALA A 167 19.28 -8.76 15.68
N THR A 168 20.36 -9.04 14.94
CA THR A 168 21.74 -8.74 15.39
C THR A 168 22.26 -7.39 14.90
N GLY A 169 21.40 -6.54 14.33
CA GLY A 169 21.81 -5.25 13.78
C GLY A 169 22.64 -5.36 12.49
N THR A 170 22.59 -6.50 11.80
CA THR A 170 23.17 -6.63 10.45
C THR A 170 22.10 -6.32 9.42
N SER A 171 22.51 -6.08 8.19
CA SER A 171 21.57 -6.00 7.07
C SER A 171 21.19 -7.41 6.59
N GLN A 172 19.95 -7.60 6.12
CA GLN A 172 19.55 -8.79 5.35
C GLN A 172 20.16 -8.80 3.94
N PHE A 173 20.49 -7.63 3.40
CA PHE A 173 21.42 -7.50 2.27
C PHE A 173 22.89 -7.60 2.74
N ASP A 174 23.81 -7.75 1.79
CA ASP A 174 25.24 -7.72 2.07
C ASP A 174 25.80 -6.28 2.21
N ASN A 175 27.00 -6.18 2.82
CA ASN A 175 27.88 -5.01 2.79
C ASN A 175 27.26 -3.69 3.28
N ASN A 176 26.55 -3.71 4.42
CA ASN A 176 25.93 -2.52 5.02
C ASN A 176 25.04 -1.74 4.02
N THR A 177 24.30 -2.48 3.20
CA THR A 177 23.27 -1.91 2.34
C THR A 177 21.96 -1.94 3.09
N TRP A 178 21.15 -0.89 3.02
CA TRP A 178 19.90 -0.80 3.77
C TRP A 178 18.78 -0.31 2.86
N THR A 179 17.52 -0.44 3.28
CA THR A 179 16.41 0.16 2.55
C THR A 179 16.40 1.68 2.73
N THR A 180 15.70 2.39 1.84
CA THR A 180 15.43 3.82 2.05
C THR A 180 14.62 4.07 3.32
N PHE A 181 13.83 3.09 3.79
CA PHE A 181 13.08 3.17 5.03
C PHE A 181 13.99 3.20 6.26
N ASP A 182 15.03 2.35 6.28
CA ASP A 182 15.99 2.26 7.39
C ASP A 182 16.71 3.57 7.69
N GLN A 183 16.83 4.48 6.70
CA GLN A 183 17.47 5.78 6.90
C GLN A 183 16.73 6.68 7.89
N PHE A 184 15.44 6.42 8.11
CA PHE A 184 14.57 7.20 8.98
C PHE A 184 14.38 6.58 10.36
N LEU A 185 14.89 5.37 10.59
CA LEU A 185 14.72 4.69 11.87
C LEU A 185 15.66 5.27 12.93
N THR A 186 15.10 5.61 14.08
CA THR A 186 15.82 6.22 15.21
C THR A 186 15.48 5.53 16.52
N ASP A 187 16.41 5.55 17.47
CA ASP A 187 16.18 5.14 18.85
C ASP A 187 15.34 6.17 19.63
N ALA A 188 14.99 5.88 20.89
CA ALA A 188 14.24 6.80 21.75
C ALA A 188 14.93 8.16 21.97
N ALA A 189 16.26 8.23 21.90
CA ALA A 189 17.03 9.47 22.02
C ALA A 189 17.10 10.28 20.71
N GLY A 190 16.60 9.74 19.59
CA GLY A 190 16.61 10.40 18.28
C GLY A 190 17.88 10.12 17.47
N ASN A 191 18.73 9.19 17.89
CA ASN A 191 19.88 8.77 17.10
C ASN A 191 19.45 7.82 16.00
N ALA A 192 19.98 8.00 14.79
CA ALA A 192 19.71 7.10 13.68
C ALA A 192 20.25 5.69 13.98
N LEU A 193 19.44 4.66 13.72
CA LEU A 193 19.87 3.27 13.87
C LEU A 193 20.93 2.88 12.85
N ILE A 194 20.91 3.50 11.66
CA ILE A 194 21.96 3.39 10.65
C ILE A 194 22.67 4.73 10.53
N ASN A 195 23.99 4.73 10.72
CA ASN A 195 24.77 5.95 10.57
C ASN A 195 24.67 6.48 9.13
N PRO A 196 24.23 7.73 8.90
CA PRO A 196 23.99 8.24 7.56
C PRO A 196 25.27 8.44 6.73
N THR A 197 26.46 8.46 7.36
CA THR A 197 27.75 8.59 6.68
C THR A 197 28.42 7.24 6.49
N THR A 198 28.64 6.49 7.57
CA THR A 198 29.39 5.23 7.52
C THR A 198 28.53 4.04 7.12
N LYS A 199 27.20 4.16 7.21
CA LYS A 199 26.22 3.09 6.99
C LYS A 199 26.38 1.90 7.94
N ALA A 200 27.17 2.06 8.99
CA ALA A 200 27.23 1.10 10.07
C ALA A 200 25.96 1.17 10.91
N TYR A 201 25.50 0.01 11.37
CA TYR A 201 24.47 -0.05 12.39
C TYR A 201 24.99 0.54 13.72
N ALA A 202 24.19 1.43 14.30
CA ALA A 202 24.48 2.20 15.50
C ALA A 202 23.41 2.01 16.59
N GLY A 203 22.41 1.15 16.36
CA GLY A 203 21.35 0.87 17.34
C GLY A 203 21.79 0.03 18.56
N GLY A 204 23.05 -0.40 18.62
CA GLY A 204 23.56 -1.16 19.78
C GLY A 204 22.75 -2.44 20.05
N THR A 205 22.29 -2.60 21.29
CA THR A 205 21.53 -3.79 21.73
C THR A 205 20.01 -3.62 21.64
N ILE A 206 19.52 -2.55 21.01
CA ILE A 206 18.09 -2.21 20.96
C ILE A 206 17.21 -3.36 20.44
N LEU A 207 17.75 -4.27 19.62
CA LEU A 207 17.02 -5.40 19.06
C LEU A 207 17.23 -6.73 19.79
N THR A 208 18.12 -6.76 20.80
CA THR A 208 18.54 -7.99 21.49
C THR A 208 18.45 -7.94 23.00
N ASP A 209 18.15 -6.77 23.58
CA ASP A 209 18.10 -6.58 25.03
C ASP A 209 16.83 -7.12 25.70
N LEU A 210 15.87 -7.64 24.91
CA LEU A 210 14.59 -8.18 25.38
C LEU A 210 13.74 -7.19 26.17
N ALA A 211 14.09 -5.90 26.16
CA ALA A 211 13.40 -4.89 26.95
C ALA A 211 12.13 -4.37 26.27
N GLY A 212 12.00 -4.60 24.94
CA GLY A 212 11.04 -3.89 24.11
C GLY A 212 11.54 -2.46 23.97
N SER A 213 12.02 -2.12 22.78
CA SER A 213 12.74 -0.88 22.58
C SER A 213 11.97 0.05 21.68
N ASP A 214 11.70 1.28 22.09
CA ASP A 214 10.96 2.19 21.24
C ASP A 214 11.82 2.62 20.04
N VAL A 215 11.57 2.01 18.89
CA VAL A 215 12.07 2.48 17.59
C VAL A 215 11.05 3.40 16.96
N TYR A 216 11.54 4.46 16.32
CA TYR A 216 10.70 5.46 15.68
C TYR A 216 11.11 5.71 14.24
N PHE A 217 10.13 5.98 13.39
CA PHE A 217 10.33 6.56 12.07
C PHE A 217 10.31 8.09 12.17
N SER A 218 11.40 8.72 11.72
CA SER A 218 11.69 10.15 11.89
C SER A 218 11.69 10.93 10.56
N GLY A 219 10.91 10.47 9.58
CA GLY A 219 10.67 11.25 8.35
C GLY A 219 9.80 12.47 8.63
N ALA A 220 10.12 13.59 7.96
CA ALA A 220 9.50 14.88 8.26
C ALA A 220 8.00 14.92 7.92
N ASN A 221 7.58 14.23 6.86
CA ASN A 221 6.17 14.20 6.44
C ASN A 221 5.35 13.28 7.36
N ALA A 222 5.89 12.11 7.72
CA ALA A 222 5.29 11.22 8.69
C ALA A 222 5.14 11.90 10.07
N MET A 223 6.18 12.62 10.51
CA MET A 223 6.12 13.41 11.75
C MET A 223 5.07 14.51 11.68
N ALA A 224 5.00 15.25 10.57
CA ALA A 224 3.97 16.28 10.38
C ALA A 224 2.55 15.69 10.46
N ALA A 225 2.33 14.52 9.87
CA ALA A 225 1.07 13.78 9.95
C ALA A 225 0.77 13.27 11.37
N ASN A 226 1.80 13.01 12.17
CA ASN A 226 1.71 12.56 13.57
C ASN A 226 1.84 13.72 14.58
N GLY A 227 1.34 14.91 14.24
CA GLY A 227 1.31 16.05 15.16
C GLY A 227 2.69 16.59 15.55
N GLY A 228 3.70 16.40 14.71
CA GLY A 228 5.10 16.77 14.93
C GLY A 228 5.91 15.75 15.73
N GLN A 229 5.31 14.63 16.15
CA GLN A 229 5.99 13.56 16.88
C GLN A 229 6.52 12.49 15.93
N ARG A 230 7.61 11.83 16.33
CA ARG A 230 8.12 10.66 15.60
C ARG A 230 7.12 9.52 15.67
N VAL A 231 7.08 8.69 14.63
CA VAL A 231 6.09 7.63 14.49
C VAL A 231 6.60 6.36 15.13
N HIS A 232 5.85 5.78 16.08
CA HIS A 232 6.22 4.51 16.70
C HIS A 232 6.23 3.37 15.69
N ILE A 233 7.33 2.62 15.67
CA ILE A 233 7.54 1.46 14.81
C ILE A 233 7.54 0.21 15.68
N TYR A 234 6.84 -0.83 15.23
CA TYR A 234 6.71 -2.08 15.96
C TYR A 234 8.08 -2.70 16.23
N SER A 235 8.45 -2.73 17.50
CA SER A 235 9.77 -3.11 17.99
C SER A 235 9.62 -3.94 19.28
N PRO A 236 9.01 -5.14 19.19
CA PRO A 236 8.72 -5.99 20.33
C PRO A 236 10.00 -6.43 21.05
N ALA A 237 9.86 -6.80 22.33
CA ALA A 237 10.97 -7.28 23.16
C ALA A 237 11.79 -8.39 22.51
N ALA A 238 11.12 -9.42 21.98
CA ALA A 238 11.77 -10.42 21.15
C ALA A 238 11.64 -10.01 19.70
N TYR A 239 12.76 -9.85 19.00
CA TYR A 239 12.77 -9.58 17.57
C TYR A 239 12.00 -10.67 16.80
N LEU A 240 11.02 -10.24 16.00
CA LEU A 240 10.19 -11.10 15.16
C LEU A 240 10.59 -10.90 13.70
N ALA A 241 11.27 -11.88 13.12
CA ALA A 241 11.62 -11.86 11.70
C ALA A 241 10.35 -11.70 10.85
N GLY A 242 10.39 -10.78 9.88
CA GLY A 242 9.23 -10.44 9.04
C GLY A 242 8.30 -9.38 9.64
N SER A 243 8.40 -9.05 10.93
CA SER A 243 7.51 -8.08 11.58
C SER A 243 8.24 -6.89 12.21
N SER A 244 9.27 -7.14 13.01
CA SER A 244 10.01 -6.07 13.70
C SER A 244 10.57 -5.06 12.71
N LEU A 245 10.40 -3.77 13.04
CA LEU A 245 10.92 -2.63 12.30
C LEU A 245 10.28 -2.35 10.93
N SER A 246 9.25 -3.09 10.54
CA SER A 246 8.58 -2.94 9.23
C SER A 246 7.10 -2.55 9.36
N HIS A 247 6.63 -2.28 10.57
CA HIS A 247 5.21 -2.01 10.86
C HIS A 247 5.06 -0.80 11.78
N LEU A 248 3.88 -0.18 11.74
CA LEU A 248 3.45 0.71 12.80
C LEU A 248 3.24 -0.08 14.10
N ASP A 249 3.56 0.55 15.23
CA ASP A 249 3.46 -0.08 16.53
C ASP A 249 2.00 -0.25 16.98
N THR A 250 1.49 -1.47 16.83
CA THR A 250 0.14 -1.87 17.26
C THR A 250 -0.10 -1.74 18.75
N ASP A 251 0.94 -1.90 19.57
CA ASP A 251 0.82 -1.90 21.02
C ASP A 251 0.74 -0.46 21.54
N TYR A 252 1.32 0.48 20.79
CA TYR A 252 1.16 1.92 21.01
C TYR A 252 -0.18 2.45 20.43
N TYR A 253 -0.50 2.10 19.19
CA TYR A 253 -1.63 2.67 18.44
C TYR A 253 -2.96 1.94 18.65
N THR A 254 -3.32 1.63 19.89
CA THR A 254 -4.50 0.80 20.23
C THR A 254 -5.88 1.37 19.87
N SER A 255 -5.97 2.65 19.50
CA SER A 255 -7.24 3.37 19.25
C SER A 255 -7.54 3.61 17.76
N TYR A 256 -6.61 3.29 16.88
CA TYR A 256 -6.74 3.46 15.43
C TYR A 256 -6.35 2.16 14.76
N ALA A 257 -7.04 1.80 13.67
CA ALA A 257 -6.62 0.69 12.82
C ALA A 257 -5.81 1.26 11.66
N TYR A 258 -4.51 0.97 11.62
CA TYR A 258 -3.66 1.28 10.48
C TYR A 258 -3.54 0.10 9.52
N LEU A 259 -3.27 0.38 8.24
CA LEU A 259 -3.10 -0.66 7.24
C LEU A 259 -1.80 -1.45 7.51
N MET A 260 -0.74 -0.77 7.92
CA MET A 260 0.62 -1.29 8.17
C MET A 260 0.87 -1.71 9.62
N GLU A 261 -0.17 -2.18 10.31
CA GLU A 261 -0.03 -2.88 11.59
C GLU A 261 0.58 -4.26 11.42
N HIS A 262 1.39 -4.71 12.38
CA HIS A 262 2.07 -6.02 12.27
C HIS A 262 1.12 -7.23 12.25
N ALA A 263 -0.10 -7.05 12.75
CA ALA A 263 -1.09 -8.10 12.87
C ALA A 263 -2.48 -7.57 12.54
N VAL A 264 -3.28 -8.43 11.91
CA VAL A 264 -4.68 -8.15 11.61
C VAL A 264 -5.56 -9.25 12.20
N SER A 265 -6.70 -8.87 12.77
CA SER A 265 -7.70 -9.83 13.24
C SER A 265 -8.63 -10.28 12.10
N SER A 266 -9.29 -11.42 12.26
CA SER A 266 -10.33 -11.84 11.30
C SER A 266 -11.53 -10.87 11.34
N GLY A 267 -12.15 -10.61 10.20
CA GLY A 267 -13.20 -9.61 10.05
C GLY A 267 -12.80 -8.52 9.08
N LEU A 268 -13.67 -7.51 8.91
CA LEU A 268 -13.39 -6.36 8.06
C LEU A 268 -12.25 -5.54 8.66
N ALA A 269 -11.18 -5.38 7.90
CA ALA A 269 -10.03 -4.55 8.27
C ALA A 269 -10.04 -3.21 7.51
N THR A 270 -9.18 -2.28 7.92
CA THR A 270 -9.00 -1.02 7.19
C THR A 270 -8.44 -1.31 5.79
N ARG A 271 -8.95 -0.59 4.79
CA ARG A 271 -8.51 -0.68 3.38
C ARG A 271 -8.07 0.69 2.85
N THR A 272 -7.62 1.55 3.76
CA THR A 272 -7.26 2.92 3.47
C THR A 272 -5.96 3.26 4.16
N LEU A 273 -5.03 3.86 3.43
CA LEU A 273 -3.82 4.42 4.02
C LEU A 273 -4.18 5.67 4.84
N SER A 274 -3.73 5.68 6.09
CA SER A 274 -3.80 6.82 6.99
C SER A 274 -2.88 7.95 6.56
N ALA A 275 -3.05 9.13 7.18
CA ALA A 275 -2.16 10.25 6.96
C ALA A 275 -0.69 9.94 7.35
N ILE A 276 -0.47 9.12 8.38
CA ILE A 276 0.86 8.71 8.82
C ILE A 276 1.52 7.84 7.76
N GLU A 277 0.82 6.83 7.23
CA GLU A 277 1.35 5.93 6.21
C GLU A 277 1.61 6.66 4.89
N LEU A 278 0.73 7.60 4.50
CA LEU A 278 0.98 8.49 3.37
C LEU A 278 2.18 9.41 3.61
N GLY A 279 2.37 9.90 4.84
CA GLY A 279 3.54 10.66 5.24
C GLY A 279 4.83 9.86 5.08
N ILE A 280 4.84 8.60 5.53
CA ILE A 280 5.96 7.67 5.35
C ILE A 280 6.24 7.45 3.85
N LEU A 281 5.23 7.16 3.03
CA LEU A 281 5.42 7.01 1.58
C LEU A 281 5.98 8.30 0.95
N THR A 282 5.55 9.47 1.43
CA THR A 282 6.09 10.76 0.97
C THR A 282 7.57 10.91 1.34
N ASP A 283 7.97 10.51 2.56
CA ASP A 283 9.37 10.49 3.00
C ASP A 283 10.23 9.49 2.21
N LEU A 284 9.63 8.40 1.70
CA LEU A 284 10.25 7.47 0.76
C LEU A 284 10.35 8.01 -0.69
N GLY A 285 9.87 9.24 -0.92
CA GLY A 285 9.96 9.94 -2.21
C GLY A 285 8.74 9.80 -3.12
N TYR A 286 7.64 9.22 -2.63
CA TYR A 286 6.41 9.12 -3.42
C TYR A 286 5.60 10.42 -3.43
N SER A 287 5.01 10.74 -4.58
CA SER A 287 3.96 11.75 -4.70
C SER A 287 2.61 11.07 -4.49
N VAL A 288 2.11 11.10 -3.26
CA VAL A 288 0.83 10.49 -2.88
C VAL A 288 -0.14 11.52 -2.32
N THR A 289 -1.44 11.28 -2.53
CA THR A 289 -2.51 12.07 -1.95
C THR A 289 -3.59 11.16 -1.39
N ALA A 290 -4.21 11.55 -0.29
CA ALA A 290 -5.37 10.81 0.22
C ALA A 290 -6.44 10.72 -0.87
N VAL A 291 -6.86 9.49 -1.20
CA VAL A 291 -7.98 9.27 -2.11
C VAL A 291 -9.26 9.66 -1.36
N PRO A 292 -10.08 10.60 -1.87
CA PRO A 292 -11.35 10.92 -1.24
C PRO A 292 -12.24 9.67 -1.24
N GLU A 293 -12.84 9.35 -0.10
CA GLU A 293 -13.78 8.23 0.00
C GLU A 293 -14.86 8.31 -1.09
N PRO A 294 -15.34 7.18 -1.66
CA PRO A 294 -16.41 7.15 -2.66
C PRO A 294 -17.65 7.96 -2.26
N ALA A 295 -17.95 8.04 -0.96
CA ALA A 295 -19.03 8.85 -0.41
C ALA A 295 -18.85 10.35 -0.71
N THR A 296 -17.62 10.86 -0.72
CA THR A 296 -17.30 12.26 -1.04
C THR A 296 -17.63 12.57 -2.51
N TYR A 297 -17.30 11.64 -3.42
CA TYR A 297 -17.67 11.75 -4.83
C TYR A 297 -19.18 11.62 -5.06
N ALA A 298 -19.85 10.72 -4.33
CA ALA A 298 -21.31 10.57 -4.39
C ALA A 298 -22.04 11.83 -3.89
N ILE A 299 -21.56 12.46 -2.81
CA ILE A 299 -22.10 13.73 -2.29
C ILE A 299 -21.84 14.87 -3.27
N ALA A 300 -20.64 14.97 -3.84
CA ALA A 300 -20.31 15.99 -4.84
C ALA A 300 -21.17 15.84 -6.11
N ALA A 301 -21.36 14.61 -6.60
CA ALA A 301 -22.23 14.31 -7.73
C ALA A 301 -23.71 14.60 -7.42
N GLY A 302 -24.18 14.26 -6.21
CA GLY A 302 -25.51 14.59 -5.72
C GLY A 302 -25.76 16.10 -5.64
N ALA A 303 -24.81 16.86 -5.09
CA ALA A 303 -24.88 18.32 -5.01
C ALA A 303 -24.91 18.97 -6.40
N LEU A 304 -24.11 18.48 -7.35
CA LEU A 304 -24.10 18.95 -8.73
C LEU A 304 -25.44 18.65 -9.44
N ALA A 305 -25.99 17.44 -9.24
CA ALA A 305 -27.29 17.07 -9.79
C ALA A 305 -28.43 17.98 -9.24
N LEU A 306 -28.40 18.31 -7.95
CA LEU A 306 -29.34 19.23 -7.32
C LEU A 306 -29.22 20.67 -7.86
N LEU A 307 -28.00 21.16 -8.07
CA LEU A 307 -27.75 22.49 -8.66
C LEU A 307 -28.26 22.59 -10.10
N LEU A 308 -28.06 21.54 -10.90
CA LEU A 308 -28.56 21.46 -12.28
C LEU A 308 -30.10 21.38 -12.32
N ALA A 309 -30.71 20.62 -11.42
CA ALA A 309 -32.17 20.55 -11.28
C ALA A 309 -32.78 21.89 -10.86
N TRP A 310 -32.13 22.61 -9.93
CA TRP A 310 -32.56 23.94 -9.50
C TRP A 310 -32.46 24.99 -10.61
N ARG A 311 -31.36 24.99 -11.38
CA ARG A 311 -31.20 25.87 -12.55
C ARG A 311 -32.26 25.61 -13.61
N ARG A 312 -32.61 24.35 -13.87
CA ARG A 312 -33.67 23.98 -14.82
C ARG A 312 -35.04 24.50 -14.39
N ARG A 313 -35.39 24.40 -13.09
CA ARG A 313 -36.66 24.91 -12.57
C ARG A 313 -36.81 26.43 -12.69
N ARG A 314 -35.71 27.17 -12.52
CA ARG A 314 -35.70 28.63 -12.67
C ARG A 314 -35.76 29.11 -14.13
N ALA A 315 -35.36 28.28 -15.08
CA ALA A 315 -35.45 28.60 -16.51
C ALA A 315 -36.84 28.32 -17.11
N THR A 316 -37.69 27.58 -16.39
CA THR A 316 -39.05 27.20 -16.80
C THR A 316 -40.15 27.96 -16.06
N ALA A 317 -39.79 28.91 -15.18
CA ALA A 317 -40.68 29.84 -14.50
C ALA A 317 -40.51 31.23 -15.09
#